data_AF-A0A947EXR8-F1
#
_entry.id   AF-A0A947EXR8-F1
#
_cell.length_a   1.000
_cell.length_b   1.000
_cell.length_c   1.000
_cell.angle_alpha   90.00
_cell.angle_beta   90.00
_cell.angle_gamma   90.00
#
_symmetry.space_group_name_H-M   'P 1'
#
loop_
_entity.id
_entity.type
_entity.pdbx_description
1 polymer ?
#
loop_
_entity_poly.entity_id
_entity_poly.type
_entity_poly.pdbx_seq_one_letter_code
_entity_poly.pdbx_strand_id
1 'polypeptide(L)' 'MIHAYAAFEAGGELRPFEYDPGELRLTDVEIKVDFCGICHSDLSMVD' A
#
# COMPACT_ATOMS: atom_id res chain seq x y z
N MET A 1 -6.67 2.92 11.38
CA MET A 1 -5.32 3.22 10.88
C MET A 1 -4.69 1.94 10.34
N ILE A 2 -4.07 2.00 9.15
CA ILE A 2 -3.34 0.90 8.50
C ILE A 2 -1.89 1.31 8.33
N HIS A 3 -0.96 0.44 8.72
CA HIS A 3 0.48 0.60 8.51
C HIS A 3 0.90 -0.01 7.18
N ALA A 4 1.64 0.75 6.38
CA ALA A 4 2.09 0.39 5.04
C ALA A 4 3.50 0.95 4.75
N TYR A 5 3.99 0.70 3.53
CA TYR A 5 5.17 1.34 2.97
C TYR A 5 4.76 2.09 1.70
N ALA A 6 5.25 3.33 1.52
CA ALA A 6 4.86 4.19 0.40
C ALA A 6 6.05 4.98 -0.16
N ALA A 7 6.01 5.23 -1.47
CA ALA A 7 6.85 6.22 -2.15
C ALA A 7 6.12 7.57 -2.15
N PHE A 8 6.86 8.65 -1.92
CA PHE A 8 6.31 10.02 -1.84
C PHE A 8 6.72 10.88 -3.04
N GLU A 9 7.56 10.33 -3.91
CA GLU A 9 8.04 10.92 -5.15
C GLU A 9 8.39 9.78 -6.12
N ALA A 10 8.38 10.09 -7.42
CA ALA A 10 8.74 9.14 -8.46
C ALA A 10 10.19 8.64 -8.27
N GLY A 11 10.39 7.32 -8.31
CA GLY A 11 11.65 6.64 -8.02
C GLY A 11 12.13 6.73 -6.57
N GLY A 12 11.31 7.27 -5.65
CA GLY A 12 11.67 7.44 -4.24
C GLY A 12 11.68 6.12 -3.44
N GLU A 13 12.49 6.07 -2.38
CA GLU A 13 12.51 4.91 -1.48
C GLU A 13 11.17 4.72 -0.76
N LEU A 14 10.75 3.45 -0.62
CA LEU A 14 9.57 3.09 0.17
C LEU A 14 9.86 3.29 1.66
N ARG A 15 9.03 4.11 2.32
CA ARG A 15 9.17 4.42 3.76
C ARG A 15 7.89 4.06 4.53
N PRO A 16 7.98 3.77 5.84
CA PRO A 16 6.81 3.53 6.67
C PRO A 16 5.79 4.67 6.54
N PHE A 17 4.54 4.30 6.35
CA PHE A 17 3.42 5.21 6.18
C PHE A 17 2.21 4.66 6.93
N GLU A 18 1.40 5.55 7.49
CA GLU A 18 0.18 5.19 8.19
C GLU A 18 -0.96 6.02 7.64
N TYR A 19 -2.09 5.37 7.34
CA TYR A 19 -3.26 6.06 6.81
C TYR A 19 -4.56 5.59 7.46
N ASP A 20 -5.57 6.46 7.42
CA ASP A 20 -6.94 6.10 7.75
C ASP A 20 -7.64 5.58 6.49
N PRO A 21 -8.04 4.30 6.42
CA PRO A 21 -8.80 3.79 5.27
C PRO A 21 -10.23 4.33 5.21
N GLY A 22 -10.71 5.01 6.26
CA GLY A 22 -12.11 5.41 6.41
C GLY A 22 -13.00 4.25 6.86
N GLU A 23 -14.31 4.43 6.75
CA GLU A 23 -15.28 3.40 7.13
C GLU A 23 -15.34 2.26 6.09
N LEU A 24 -15.38 1.02 6.59
CA LEU A 24 -15.56 -0.16 5.74
C LEU A 24 -16.98 -0.17 5.15
N ARG A 25 -17.08 -0.08 3.81
CA ARG A 25 -18.38 -0.02 3.12
C ARG A 25 -19.01 -1.41 3.05
N LEU A 26 -20.31 -1.45 2.79
CA LEU A 26 -21.11 -2.70 2.74
C LEU A 26 -20.55 -3.78 1.80
N THR A 27 -19.84 -3.37 0.74
CA THR A 27 -19.28 -4.28 -0.28
C THR A 27 -17.77 -4.43 -0.20
N ASP A 28 -17.12 -3.80 0.77
CA ASP A 28 -15.67 -3.90 0.94
C ASP A 28 -15.31 -5.10 1.80
N VAL A 29 -14.10 -5.61 1.61
CA VAL A 29 -13.52 -6.66 2.44
C VAL A 29 -12.14 -6.20 2.90
N GLU A 30 -11.94 -6.14 4.21
CA GLU A 30 -10.63 -5.86 4.81
C GLU A 30 -9.90 -7.16 5.09
N ILE A 31 -8.66 -7.28 4.61
CA ILE A 31 -7.88 -8.51 4.70
C ILE A 31 -6.55 -8.20 5.40
N LYS A 32 -6.22 -9.00 6.41
CA LYS A 32 -4.88 -9.00 6.99
C LYS A 32 -3.92 -9.69 6.02
N VAL A 33 -2.95 -8.94 5.51
CA VAL A 33 -1.94 -9.44 4.57
C VAL A 33 -0.91 -10.30 5.31
N ASP A 34 -0.77 -11.57 4.91
CA ASP A 34 0.30 -12.44 5.39
C ASP A 34 1.56 -12.32 4.51
N PHE A 35 1.37 -12.32 3.19
CA PHE A 35 2.44 -12.20 2.19
C PHE A 35 1.98 -11.39 0.97
N CYS A 36 2.87 -10.59 0.41
CA CYS A 36 2.66 -9.86 -0.84
C CYS A 36 3.94 -10.00 -1.69
N GLY A 37 3.80 -10.50 -2.92
CA GLY A 37 4.93 -10.64 -3.84
C GLY A 37 5.27 -9.31 -4.53
N ILE A 38 6.54 -9.14 -4.90
CA ILE A 38 6.99 -7.98 -5.70
C ILE A 38 7.03 -8.38 -7.16
N CYS A 39 6.48 -7.54 -8.03
CA CYS A 39 6.48 -7.74 -9.47
C CYS A 39 6.99 -6.51 -10.23
N HIS A 40 7.24 -6.67 -11.53
CA HIS A 40 7.73 -5.57 -12.37
C HIS A 40 6.74 -4.41 -12.49
N SER A 41 5.43 -4.68 -12.42
CA SER A 41 4.43 -3.61 -12.46
C SER A 41 4.45 -2.74 -11.21
N ASP A 42 4.89 -3.25 -10.06
CA ASP A 42 5.04 -2.42 -8.85
C ASP A 42 6.14 -1.37 -9.06
N LEU A 43 7.27 -1.79 -9.66
CA LEU A 43 8.36 -0.88 -10.01
C LEU A 43 7.89 0.17 -11.01
N SER A 44 7.16 -0.23 -12.06
CA SER A 44 6.61 0.72 -13.04
C SER A 44 5.61 1.73 -12.46
N MET A 45 5.02 1.46 -11.29
CA MET A 45 4.14 2.40 -10.59
C MET A 45 4.91 3.35 -9.66
N VAL A 46 6.10 2.94 -9.20
CA VAL A 46 6.95 3.73 -8.31
C VAL A 46 7.89 4.63 -9.11
N ASP A 47 8.43 4.15 -10.23
CA ASP A 47 9.32 4.89 -11.16
C ASP A 47 8.59 6.05 -11.87
#